data_AF-A0A0G0TYV9-F1
#
_entry.id   AF-A0A0G0TYV9-F1
#
_cell.length_a   1.000
_cell.length_b   1.000
_cell.length_c   1.000
_cell.angle_alpha   90.00
_cell.angle_beta   90.00
_cell.angle_gamma   90.00
#
_symmetry.space_group_name_H-M   'P 1'
#
loop_
_entity.id
_entity.type
_entity.pdbx_description
1 polymer ?
#
loop_
_entity_poly.entity_id
_entity_poly.type
_entity_poly.pdbx_seq_one_letter_code
_entity_poly.pdbx_strand_id
1 'polypeptide(L)'
;MTYYKGMKVNAFGLPVSKNDHRSRIKRKNRKRNFYHTAFSSLFNENSPKNLILMYDVAEEKKKERDWFRRQLKNFGYLMIQRSVWVGPSPLPKEFVDYVKDT
;
A
#
# COMPACT_ATOMS: atom_id res chain seq x y z
N MET A 1 14.07 28.62 -28.64
CA MET A 1 14.27 27.56 -27.61
C MET A 1 14.83 28.22 -26.36
N THR A 2 14.23 28.00 -25.19
CA THR A 2 14.61 28.63 -23.91
C THR A 2 15.65 27.80 -23.16
N TYR A 3 16.64 28.47 -22.58
CA TYR A 3 17.72 27.88 -21.78
C TYR A 3 17.83 28.61 -20.44
N TYR A 4 18.06 27.88 -19.35
CA TYR A 4 18.30 28.42 -18.02
C TYR A 4 19.52 27.74 -17.41
N LYS A 5 20.52 28.52 -16.95
CA LYS A 5 21.82 28.02 -16.46
C LYS A 5 22.44 26.95 -17.36
N GLY A 6 22.37 27.15 -18.68
CA GLY A 6 22.93 26.22 -19.67
C GLY A 6 22.10 24.96 -19.96
N MET A 7 20.93 24.77 -19.34
CA MET A 7 20.02 23.65 -19.63
C MET A 7 18.81 24.09 -20.44
N LYS A 8 18.39 23.28 -21.43
CA LYS A 8 17.18 23.54 -22.22
C LYS A 8 15.94 23.36 -21.33
N VAL A 9 15.07 24.36 -21.29
CA VAL A 9 13.85 24.37 -20.46
C VAL A 9 12.60 24.68 -21.28
N ASN A 10 11.42 24.27 -20.80
CA ASN A 10 10.12 24.68 -21.35
C ASN A 10 9.70 26.06 -20.81
N ALA A 11 8.51 26.55 -21.20
CA ALA A 11 7.99 27.85 -20.78
C ALA A 11 7.83 28.02 -19.26
N PHE A 12 7.74 26.92 -18.52
CA PHE A 12 7.65 26.90 -17.05
C PHE A 12 9.03 26.79 -16.36
N GLY A 13 10.13 26.85 -17.11
CA GLY A 13 11.48 26.71 -16.57
C GLY A 13 11.87 25.27 -16.20
N LEU A 14 11.07 24.27 -16.57
CA LEU A 14 11.38 22.86 -16.31
C LEU A 14 12.33 22.30 -17.37
N PRO A 15 13.35 21.51 -16.98
CA PRO A 15 14.33 20.95 -17.92
C PRO A 15 13.68 19.96 -18.89
N VAL A 16 13.89 20.18 -20.19
CA VAL A 16 13.38 19.31 -21.26
C VAL A 16 14.49 18.32 -21.63
N SER A 17 14.53 17.17 -20.94
CA SER A 17 15.44 16.07 -21.27
C SER A 17 15.01 15.43 -22.60
N LYS A 18 15.88 15.45 -23.62
CA LYS A 18 15.59 14.84 -24.93
C LYS A 18 15.62 13.30 -24.95
N ASN A 19 15.98 12.66 -23.82
CA ASN A 19 15.98 11.21 -23.68
C ASN A 19 15.11 10.81 -22.48
N ASP A 20 13.85 10.47 -22.75
CA ASP A 20 12.89 10.06 -21.72
C ASP A 20 12.98 8.58 -21.33
N HIS A 21 14.10 7.92 -21.67
CA HIS A 21 14.44 6.59 -21.16
C HIS A 21 15.13 6.63 -19.78
N ARG A 22 14.96 7.70 -19.01
CA ARG A 22 15.16 7.62 -17.55
C ARG A 22 13.89 7.06 -16.93
N SER A 23 13.58 5.80 -17.28
CA SER A 23 12.72 4.99 -16.44
C SER A 23 13.30 5.09 -15.03
N ARG A 24 12.48 5.54 -14.07
CA ARG A 24 12.79 5.49 -12.65
C ARG A 24 13.37 4.11 -12.39
N ILE A 25 14.68 3.98 -12.15
CA ILE A 25 15.33 2.68 -11.96
C ILE A 25 14.66 2.05 -10.75
N LYS A 26 13.60 1.27 -10.97
CA LYS A 26 13.03 0.39 -9.96
C LYS A 26 14.14 -0.61 -9.74
N ARG A 27 14.87 -0.49 -8.62
CA ARG A 27 15.86 -1.50 -8.22
C ARG A 27 15.17 -2.85 -8.29
N LYS A 28 15.52 -3.63 -9.32
CA LYS A 28 14.87 -4.90 -9.72
C LYS A 28 14.79 -5.89 -8.56
N ASN A 29 15.67 -5.73 -7.57
CA ASN A 29 15.84 -6.59 -6.41
C ASN A 29 15.71 -5.85 -5.06
N ARG A 30 14.76 -4.91 -4.90
CA ARG A 30 14.45 -4.41 -3.56
C ARG A 30 13.76 -5.53 -2.78
N LYS A 31 14.54 -6.42 -2.15
CA LYS A 31 14.04 -7.40 -1.18
C LYS A 31 13.35 -6.62 -0.07
N ARG A 32 12.03 -6.48 -0.16
CA ARG A 32 11.23 -6.14 1.01
C ARG A 32 11.25 -7.42 1.83
N ASN A 33 12.03 -7.44 2.91
CA ASN A 33 11.85 -8.47 3.93
C ASN A 33 10.43 -8.28 4.43
N PHE A 34 9.53 -9.13 3.95
CA PHE A 34 8.20 -9.25 4.52
C PHE A 34 8.40 -9.94 5.86
N TYR A 35 8.23 -9.20 6.95
CA TYR A 35 8.39 -9.77 8.29
C TYR A 35 7.23 -10.69 8.68
N HIS A 36 6.12 -10.66 7.93
CA HIS A 36 4.89 -11.37 8.25
C HIS A 36 4.31 -12.06 7.01
N THR A 37 3.62 -13.17 7.24
CA THR A 37 2.95 -14.00 6.25
C THR A 37 1.96 -13.20 5.41
N ALA A 38 1.74 -13.61 4.15
CA ALA A 38 0.69 -13.07 3.31
C ALA A 38 -0.47 -14.07 3.24
N PHE A 39 -1.68 -13.57 3.40
CA PHE A 39 -2.89 -14.38 3.31
C PHE A 39 -3.56 -14.13 1.96
N SER A 40 -4.14 -15.17 1.38
CA SER A 40 -4.94 -15.05 0.16
C SER A 40 -6.29 -14.40 0.48
N SER A 41 -6.80 -13.60 -0.45
CA SER A 41 -8.14 -13.04 -0.34
C SER A 41 -9.16 -14.10 -0.72
N LEU A 42 -10.02 -14.48 0.22
CA LEU A 42 -11.15 -15.40 -0.02
C LEU A 42 -12.37 -14.67 -0.59
N PHE A 43 -12.34 -13.34 -0.68
CA PHE A 43 -13.50 -12.52 -1.05
C PHE A 43 -13.50 -12.18 -2.53
N ASN A 44 -14.67 -12.25 -3.15
CA ASN A 44 -14.91 -11.72 -4.49
C ASN A 44 -14.98 -10.18 -4.44
N GLU A 45 -14.68 -9.50 -5.54
CA GLU A 45 -14.68 -8.04 -5.65
C GLU A 45 -16.05 -7.42 -5.30
N ASN A 46 -17.14 -8.13 -5.57
CA ASN A 46 -18.52 -7.71 -5.31
C ASN A 46 -19.10 -8.19 -3.97
N SER A 47 -18.25 -8.67 -3.05
CA SER A 47 -18.72 -9.14 -1.75
C SER A 47 -19.33 -8.01 -0.91
N PRO A 48 -20.41 -8.27 -0.16
CA PRO A 48 -21.08 -7.22 0.62
C PRO A 48 -20.19 -6.73 1.76
N LYS A 49 -20.06 -5.40 1.90
CA LYS A 49 -19.15 -4.76 2.84
C LYS A 49 -19.83 -4.49 4.20
N ASN A 50 -20.07 -5.57 4.93
CA ASN A 50 -20.91 -5.55 6.12
C ASN A 50 -20.13 -5.56 7.44
N LEU A 51 -18.79 -5.60 7.40
CA LEU A 51 -17.95 -5.58 8.59
C LEU A 51 -17.23 -4.23 8.72
N ILE A 52 -17.35 -3.61 9.90
CA ILE A 52 -16.50 -2.50 10.32
C ILE A 52 -15.41 -3.06 11.23
N LEU A 53 -14.16 -2.80 10.89
CA LEU A 53 -12.99 -3.19 11.66
C LEU A 53 -12.26 -1.95 12.18
N MET A 54 -12.10 -1.89 13.50
CA MET A 54 -11.40 -0.83 14.22
C MET A 54 -10.23 -1.44 14.98
N TYR A 55 -9.09 -0.75 15.00
CA TYR A 55 -7.93 -1.17 15.77
C TYR A 55 -7.19 0.03 16.35
N ASP A 56 -6.41 -0.20 17.41
CA ASP A 56 -5.43 0.75 17.89
C ASP A 56 -4.05 0.06 17.93
N VAL A 57 -3.08 0.62 17.21
CA VAL A 57 -1.72 0.07 17.11
C VAL A 57 -0.73 1.21 17.27
N ALA A 58 0.05 1.13 18.34
CA ALA A 58 1.06 2.12 18.72
C ALA A 58 2.04 2.44 17.57
N GLU A 59 2.57 3.66 17.56
CA GLU A 59 3.49 4.14 16.51
C GLU A 59 4.80 3.35 16.47
N GLU A 60 5.24 2.80 17.61
CA GLU A 60 6.41 1.92 17.71
C GLU A 60 6.28 0.69 16.81
N LYS A 61 5.05 0.17 16.64
CA LYS A 61 4.70 -0.98 15.80
C LYS A 61 4.28 -0.58 14.39
N LYS A 62 4.98 0.40 13.81
CA LYS A 62 4.66 0.94 12.47
C LYS A 62 4.72 -0.13 11.38
N LYS A 63 5.64 -1.09 11.47
CA LYS A 63 5.84 -2.12 10.44
C LYS A 63 4.67 -3.10 10.41
N GLU A 64 4.23 -3.54 11.57
CA GLU A 64 3.11 -4.44 11.83
C GLU A 64 1.83 -3.78 11.34
N ARG A 65 1.64 -2.50 11.69
CA ARG A 65 0.51 -1.69 11.25
C ARG A 65 0.44 -1.55 9.74
N ASP A 66 1.57 -1.26 9.09
CA ASP A 66 1.61 -1.13 7.63
C ASP A 66 1.43 -2.48 6.92
N TRP A 67 1.90 -3.58 7.52
CA TRP A 67 1.59 -4.93 7.04
C TRP A 67 0.09 -5.23 7.16
N PHE A 68 -0.52 -4.97 8.32
CA PHE A 68 -1.94 -5.23 8.58
C PHE A 68 -2.83 -4.48 7.57
N ARG A 69 -2.53 -3.20 7.32
CA ARG A 69 -3.23 -2.39 6.30
C ARG A 69 -3.11 -2.97 4.88
N ARG A 70 -1.99 -3.60 4.55
CA ARG A 70 -1.81 -4.25 3.24
C ARG A 70 -2.63 -5.53 3.15
N GLN A 71 -2.70 -6.32 4.21
CA GLN A 71 -3.56 -7.51 4.25
C GLN A 71 -5.04 -7.13 4.11
N LEU A 72 -5.50 -6.10 4.84
CA LEU A 72 -6.87 -5.61 4.71
C LEU A 72 -7.20 -5.16 3.28
N LYS A 73 -6.29 -4.44 2.61
CA LYS A 73 -6.45 -4.09 1.19
C LYS A 73 -6.53 -5.31 0.29
N ASN A 74 -5.71 -6.33 0.53
CA ASN A 74 -5.77 -7.58 -0.23
C ASN A 74 -7.15 -8.24 -0.06
N PHE A 75 -7.73 -8.19 1.14
CA PHE A 75 -9.08 -8.70 1.43
C PHE A 75 -10.22 -7.83 0.89
N GLY A 76 -9.93 -6.75 0.14
CA GLY A 76 -10.96 -5.86 -0.41
C GLY A 76 -11.56 -4.88 0.59
N TYR A 77 -10.91 -4.67 1.74
CA TYR A 77 -11.36 -3.67 2.72
C TYR A 77 -10.99 -2.26 2.23
N LEU A 78 -11.91 -1.33 2.49
CA LEU A 78 -11.74 0.09 2.25
C LEU A 78 -11.46 0.81 3.56
N MET A 79 -10.49 1.73 3.56
CA MET A 79 -10.24 2.61 4.70
C MET A 79 -11.21 3.78 4.65
N ILE A 80 -12.06 3.92 5.66
CA ILE A 80 -12.97 5.08 5.79
C ILE A 80 -12.29 6.18 6.61
N GLN A 81 -11.62 5.80 7.69
CA GLN A 81 -10.86 6.69 8.56
C GLN A 81 -9.55 6.00 8.98
N ARG A 82 -8.61 6.78 9.53
CA ARG A 82 -7.42 6.21 10.15
C ARG A 82 -7.83 5.17 11.20
N SER A 83 -7.32 3.96 11.02
CA SER A 83 -7.60 2.79 11.85
C SER A 83 -9.04 2.27 11.82
N VAL A 84 -9.88 2.75 10.90
CA VAL A 84 -11.25 2.27 10.68
C VAL A 84 -11.41 1.80 9.23
N TRP A 85 -11.77 0.54 9.08
CA TRP A 85 -11.87 -0.15 7.80
C TRP A 85 -13.23 -0.80 7.63
N VAL A 86 -13.72 -0.89 6.40
CA VAL A 86 -14.98 -1.53 6.06
C VAL A 86 -14.78 -2.52 4.94
N GLY A 87 -15.30 -3.74 5.10
CA GLY A 87 -15.06 -4.82 4.16
C GLY A 87 -15.98 -6.01 4.35
N PRO A 88 -15.73 -7.09 3.59
CA PRO A 88 -16.55 -8.28 3.61
C PRO A 88 -16.37 -9.11 4.88
N SER A 89 -17.49 -9.60 5.40
CA SER A 89 -17.57 -10.51 6.55
C SER A 89 -17.77 -11.96 6.06
N PRO A 90 -17.26 -12.98 6.76
CA PRO A 90 -16.37 -12.93 7.93
C PRO A 90 -14.89 -12.90 7.53
N LEU A 91 -14.02 -12.34 8.39
CA LEU A 91 -12.57 -12.39 8.18
C LEU A 91 -12.06 -13.84 8.06
N PRO A 92 -11.03 -14.11 7.25
CA PRO A 92 -10.45 -15.45 7.14
C PRO A 92 -10.01 -15.98 8.51
N LYS A 93 -10.42 -17.19 8.86
CA LYS A 93 -10.11 -17.78 10.17
C LYS A 93 -8.60 -17.84 10.44
N GLU A 94 -7.83 -18.29 9.46
CA GLU A 94 -6.36 -18.36 9.52
C GLU A 94 -5.71 -17.00 9.86
N PHE A 95 -6.28 -15.91 9.32
CA PHE A 95 -5.80 -14.56 9.59
C PHE A 95 -6.11 -14.15 11.03
N VAL A 96 -7.31 -14.43 11.52
CA VAL A 96 -7.71 -14.13 12.90
C VAL A 96 -6.87 -14.92 13.90
N ASP A 97 -6.65 -16.20 13.63
CA ASP A 97 -5.85 -17.07 14.49
C ASP A 97 -4.39 -16.60 14.54
N TYR A 98 -3.80 -16.23 13.40
CA TYR A 98 -2.45 -15.65 13.35
C TYR A 98 -2.29 -14.37 14.16
N VAL A 99 -3.26 -13.44 14.05
CA VAL A 99 -3.24 -12.17 14.79
C VAL A 99 -3.42 -12.36 16.30
N LYS A 100 -4.09 -13.43 16.74
CA LYS A 100 -4.25 -13.76 18.16
C LYS A 100 -3.02 -14.41 18.78
N ASP A 101 -2.28 -15.17 17.98
CA ASP A 101 -1.11 -15.93 18.43
C ASP A 101 0.18 -15.07 18.47
N THR A 102 0.13 -13.84 17.91
CA THR A 102 1.24 -12.86 17.91
C THR A 102 1.09 -11.77 18.96
#